data_AF-A0A7R8WR63-F1
#
_entry.id   AF-A0A7R8WR63-F1
#
_cell.length_a   1.000
_cell.length_b   1.000
_cell.length_c   1.000
_cell.angle_alpha   90.00
_cell.angle_beta   90.00
_cell.angle_gamma   90.00
#
_symmetry.space_group_name_H-M   'P 1'
#
loop_
_entity.id
_entity.type
_entity.pdbx_description
1 polymer ?
#
loop_
_entity_poly.entity_id
_entity_poly.type
_entity_poly.pdbx_seq_one_letter_code
_entity_poly.pdbx_strand_id
1 'polypeptide(L)'
;MAVGILIVTHGEIGEQIVQTTCETLGNCPLPIQALSILNDNDDLDTTRKLAHQYFETLEQGDGVLILTDLYGSTPSNIASELLAGHHALMISGLNLPMLIRIMNYPELSLSELAEKAVSAAQDGTILSDNSNPIQITVQRNDRRINGKSIMGLMMLAAAKGTSINVSVHGDDEKAAIRAIQQLISNRFDEAE
;
A
#
# COMPACT_ATOMS: atom_id res chain seq x y z
N MET A 1 14.74 6.60 -12.36
CA MET A 1 14.91 6.73 -10.91
C MET A 1 13.53 6.41 -10.31
N ALA A 2 13.45 6.13 -9.02
CA ALA A 2 12.19 5.77 -8.36
C ALA A 2 12.17 6.31 -6.93
N VAL A 3 10.97 6.55 -6.40
CA VAL A 3 10.79 6.97 -5.00
C VAL A 3 11.26 5.87 -4.05
N GLY A 4 12.08 6.24 -3.06
CA GLY A 4 12.51 5.34 -1.99
C GLY A 4 11.42 5.19 -0.92
N ILE A 5 11.27 4.00 -0.35
CA ILE A 5 10.33 3.74 0.75
C ILE A 5 11.10 3.40 2.02
N LEU A 6 10.96 4.24 3.05
CA LEU A 6 11.55 3.98 4.37
C LEU A 6 10.43 3.67 5.36
N ILE A 7 10.45 2.49 5.96
CA ILE A 7 9.52 2.12 7.02
C ILE A 7 10.23 2.22 8.36
N VAL A 8 9.64 2.91 9.33
CA VAL A 8 10.16 3.01 10.71
C VAL A 8 9.04 2.65 11.67
N THR A 9 9.17 1.51 12.37
CA THR A 9 8.10 0.94 13.21
C THR A 9 8.66 0.36 14.51
N HIS A 10 7.80 0.14 15.51
CA HIS A 10 8.17 -0.73 16.63
C HIS A 10 8.17 -2.20 16.24
N GLY A 11 9.04 -2.97 16.89
CA GLY A 11 9.19 -4.40 16.63
C GLY A 11 9.43 -4.66 15.14
N GLU A 12 9.12 -5.88 14.72
CA GLU A 12 9.32 -6.33 13.33
C GLU A 12 8.10 -6.05 12.43
N ILE A 13 7.16 -5.18 12.86
CA ILE A 13 5.89 -4.95 12.13
C ILE A 13 6.17 -4.50 10.69
N GLY A 14 7.07 -3.52 10.52
CA GLY A 14 7.45 -3.01 9.21
C GLY A 14 8.04 -4.10 8.32
N GLU A 15 9.00 -4.87 8.84
CA GLU A 15 9.65 -5.97 8.12
C GLU A 15 8.64 -7.02 7.65
N GLN A 16 7.72 -7.43 8.52
CA GLN A 16 6.70 -8.43 8.18
C GLN A 16 5.69 -7.93 7.12
N ILE A 17 5.32 -6.64 7.17
CA ILE A 17 4.45 -6.04 6.14
C ILE A 17 5.17 -5.96 4.80
N VAL A 18 6.47 -5.62 4.78
CA VAL A 18 7.29 -5.63 3.56
C VAL A 18 7.36 -7.03 2.98
N GLN A 19 7.72 -8.02 3.80
CA GLN A 19 7.81 -9.40 3.37
C GLN A 19 6.50 -9.88 2.75
N THR A 20 5.38 -9.68 3.46
CA THR A 20 4.04 -10.07 2.98
C THR A 20 3.69 -9.39 1.65
N THR A 21 4.02 -8.11 1.50
CA THR A 21 3.77 -7.35 0.27
C THR A 21 4.56 -7.91 -0.91
N CYS A 22 5.86 -8.11 -0.72
CA CYS A 22 6.76 -8.60 -1.76
C CYS A 22 6.42 -10.04 -2.18
N GLU A 23 6.08 -10.90 -1.23
CA GLU A 23 5.62 -12.26 -1.51
C GLU A 23 4.29 -12.25 -2.29
N THR A 24 3.36 -11.37 -1.92
CA THR A 24 2.06 -11.24 -2.60
C THR A 24 2.21 -10.73 -4.03
N LEU A 25 3.12 -9.80 -4.29
CA LEU A 25 3.38 -9.24 -5.61
C LEU A 25 4.35 -10.10 -6.44
N GLY A 26 5.13 -10.97 -5.79
CA GLY A 26 6.20 -11.75 -6.39
C GLY A 26 7.49 -10.96 -6.64
N ASN A 27 7.51 -9.65 -6.33
CA ASN A 27 8.66 -8.76 -6.42
C ASN A 27 8.49 -7.55 -5.48
N CYS A 28 9.51 -6.69 -5.41
CA CYS A 28 9.43 -5.38 -4.77
C CYS A 28 9.77 -4.30 -5.81
N PRO A 29 8.76 -3.65 -6.41
CA PRO A 29 8.99 -2.71 -7.52
C PRO A 29 9.70 -1.41 -7.12
N LEU A 30 9.56 -0.99 -5.86
CA LEU A 30 10.20 0.22 -5.32
C LEU A 30 11.32 -0.17 -4.35
N PRO A 31 12.44 0.59 -4.32
CA PRO A 31 13.48 0.39 -3.32
C PRO A 31 12.90 0.66 -1.93
N ILE A 32 13.08 -0.29 -1.00
CA ILE A 32 12.48 -0.25 0.32
C ILE A 32 13.47 -0.69 1.40
N GLN A 33 13.42 -0.04 2.56
CA GLN A 33 14.10 -0.45 3.79
C GLN A 33 13.13 -0.37 4.95
N ALA A 34 13.24 -1.31 5.90
CA ALA A 34 12.48 -1.30 7.14
C ALA A 34 13.44 -1.20 8.33
N LEU A 35 13.17 -0.26 9.23
CA LEU A 35 13.89 -0.04 10.47
C LEU A 35 12.97 -0.38 11.65
N SER A 36 13.35 -1.43 12.37
CA SER A 36 12.67 -1.93 13.55
C SER A 36 13.25 -1.29 14.82
N ILE A 37 12.38 -0.75 15.67
CA ILE A 37 12.73 -0.23 17.00
C ILE A 37 12.27 -1.26 18.02
N LEU A 38 13.22 -1.98 18.62
CA LEU A 38 12.92 -3.20 19.38
C LEU A 38 12.67 -2.91 20.87
N ASN A 39 13.33 -1.90 21.46
CA ASN A 39 13.15 -1.57 22.88
C ASN A 39 13.33 -0.07 23.20
N ASP A 40 12.70 0.40 24.30
CA ASP A 40 12.94 1.75 24.86
C ASP A 40 14.38 1.97 25.38
N ASN A 41 15.15 0.89 25.53
CA ASN A 41 16.57 0.92 25.90
C ASN A 41 17.51 0.88 24.70
N ASP A 42 16.99 0.81 23.48
CA ASP A 42 17.84 0.92 22.30
C ASP A 42 18.56 2.27 22.34
N ASP A 43 19.84 2.27 21.99
CA ASP A 43 20.59 3.51 21.83
C ASP A 43 19.96 4.30 20.68
N LEU A 44 19.04 5.21 21.03
CA LEU A 44 18.27 6.00 20.08
C LEU A 44 19.19 6.79 19.15
N ASP A 45 20.41 7.13 19.57
CA ASP A 45 21.38 7.78 18.70
C ASP A 45 21.92 6.83 17.62
N THR A 46 22.11 5.55 17.94
CA THR A 46 22.45 4.53 16.94
C THR A 46 21.29 4.30 15.98
N THR A 47 20.06 4.21 16.50
CA THR A 47 18.85 4.06 15.67
C THR A 47 18.65 5.25 14.72
N ARG A 48 18.82 6.48 15.21
CA ARG A 48 18.77 7.70 14.38
C ARG A 48 19.81 7.66 13.26
N LYS A 49 21.06 7.32 13.58
CA LYS A 49 22.13 7.20 12.58
C LYS A 49 21.79 6.17 11.51
N LEU A 50 21.23 5.04 11.92
CA LEU A 50 20.80 3.99 10.99
C LEU A 50 19.65 4.47 10.09
N ALA A 51 18.67 5.18 10.65
CA ALA A 51 17.58 5.79 9.88
C ALA A 51 18.10 6.76 8.81
N HIS A 52 19.05 7.63 9.16
CA HIS A 52 19.73 8.52 8.20
C HIS A 52 20.47 7.73 7.13
N GLN A 53 21.22 6.68 7.48
CA GLN A 53 21.93 5.85 6.51
C GLN A 53 20.97 5.17 5.52
N TYR A 54 19.84 4.64 6.00
CA TYR A 54 18.81 4.04 5.14
C TYR A 54 18.18 5.09 4.22
N PHE A 55 17.88 6.27 4.76
CA PHE A 55 17.38 7.40 3.98
C PHE A 55 18.34 7.76 2.83
N GLU A 56 19.62 7.98 3.13
CA GLU A 56 20.64 8.32 2.12
C GLU A 56 20.79 7.24 1.04
N THR A 57 20.60 5.97 1.41
CA THR A 57 20.65 4.84 0.45
C THR A 57 19.43 4.81 -0.48
N LEU A 58 18.27 5.23 0.03
CA LEU A 58 17.00 5.25 -0.68
C LEU A 58 16.80 6.50 -1.54
N GLU A 59 17.39 7.63 -1.13
CA GLU A 59 17.28 8.90 -1.86
C GLU A 59 18.11 8.86 -3.15
N GLN A 60 17.44 8.56 -4.25
CA GLN A 60 18.05 8.46 -5.58
C GLN A 60 17.59 9.58 -6.53
N GLY A 61 17.03 10.68 -6.01
CA GLY A 61 16.66 11.88 -6.76
C GLY A 61 15.15 12.13 -6.86
N ASP A 62 14.32 11.11 -6.67
CA ASP A 62 12.85 11.23 -6.73
C ASP A 62 12.19 11.37 -5.35
N GLY A 63 12.98 11.47 -4.28
CA GLY A 63 12.48 11.61 -2.92
C GLY A 63 12.28 10.28 -2.17
N VAL A 64 11.99 10.38 -0.88
CA VAL A 64 11.68 9.23 -0.01
C VAL A 64 10.30 9.39 0.65
N LEU A 65 9.46 8.37 0.51
CA LEU A 65 8.22 8.23 1.28
C LEU A 65 8.50 7.45 2.56
N ILE A 66 8.29 8.09 3.71
CA ILE A 66 8.53 7.52 5.02
C ILE A 66 7.20 7.04 5.62
N LEU A 67 7.12 5.78 6.04
CA LEU A 67 5.93 5.19 6.63
C LEU A 67 6.17 4.76 8.07
N THR A 68 5.26 5.10 8.97
CA THR A 68 5.37 4.78 10.41
C THR A 68 4.12 4.07 10.91
N ASP A 69 4.25 3.32 12.01
CA ASP A 69 3.15 2.60 12.63
C ASP A 69 2.13 3.55 13.28
N LEU A 70 2.60 4.48 14.11
CA LEU A 70 1.77 5.32 14.96
C LEU A 70 2.31 6.75 15.01
N TYR A 71 1.45 7.75 14.81
CA TYR A 71 1.82 9.16 14.91
C TYR A 71 2.26 9.53 16.33
N GLY A 72 3.34 10.30 16.43
CA GLY A 72 3.87 10.79 17.72
C GLY A 72 4.63 9.75 18.54
N SER A 73 4.85 8.56 17.99
CA SER A 73 5.69 7.51 18.58
C SER A 73 7.20 7.80 18.43
N THR A 74 8.05 7.05 19.14
CA THR A 74 9.52 7.08 18.93
C THR A 74 9.90 6.86 17.45
N PRO A 75 9.39 5.83 16.74
CA PRO A 75 9.53 5.71 15.29
C PRO A 75 9.14 6.98 14.53
N SER A 76 7.96 7.54 14.83
CA SER A 76 7.46 8.75 14.16
C SER A 76 8.31 9.98 14.42
N ASN A 77 8.87 10.12 15.61
CA ASN A 77 9.72 11.26 15.96
C ASN A 77 11.08 11.17 15.24
N ILE A 78 11.70 9.98 15.23
CA ILE A 78 12.94 9.73 14.46
C ILE A 78 12.69 9.97 12.97
N ALA A 79 11.60 9.43 12.42
CA ALA A 79 11.22 9.66 11.03
C ALA A 79 10.99 11.15 10.71
N SER A 80 10.41 11.91 11.64
CA SER A 80 10.15 13.34 11.44
C SER A 80 11.44 14.17 11.37
N GLU A 81 12.54 13.74 12.00
CA GLU A 81 13.83 14.41 11.90
C GLU A 81 14.37 14.38 10.45
N LEU A 82 14.05 13.32 9.69
CA LEU A 82 14.46 13.15 8.30
C LEU A 82 13.73 14.08 7.33
N LEU A 83 12.57 14.63 7.71
CA LEU A 83 11.80 15.54 6.85
C LEU A 83 12.51 16.89 6.64
N ALA A 84 13.23 17.36 7.65
CA ALA A 84 13.85 18.68 7.62
C ALA A 84 15.00 18.71 6.60
N GLY A 85 14.83 19.50 5.53
CA GLY A 85 15.87 19.72 4.53
C GLY A 85 16.02 18.62 3.47
N HIS A 86 15.14 17.62 3.45
CA HIS A 86 15.15 16.54 2.46
C HIS A 86 13.88 16.53 1.61
N HIS A 87 13.95 15.93 0.43
CA HIS A 87 12.79 15.68 -0.42
C HIS A 87 12.02 14.45 0.08
N ALA A 88 11.25 14.61 1.16
CA ALA A 88 10.57 13.50 1.81
C ALA A 88 9.15 13.86 2.24
N LEU A 89 8.28 12.84 2.27
CA LEU A 89 6.94 12.90 2.86
C LEU A 89 6.79 11.79 3.88
N MET A 90 6.03 12.02 4.95
CA MET A 90 5.79 11.02 6.01
C MET A 90 4.30 10.73 6.17
N ILE A 91 3.96 9.45 6.32
CA ILE A 91 2.62 8.96 6.62
C ILE A 91 2.68 8.00 7.80
N SER A 92 1.82 8.20 8.80
CA SER A 92 1.63 7.26 9.91
C SER A 92 0.44 6.32 9.67
N GLY A 93 0.36 5.23 10.43
CA GLY A 93 -0.73 4.27 10.33
C GLY A 93 -0.48 3.21 9.26
N LEU A 94 0.77 2.77 9.12
CA LEU A 94 1.18 1.72 8.20
C LEU A 94 0.22 0.52 8.27
N ASN A 95 -0.26 0.10 7.10
CA ASN A 95 -1.00 -1.14 6.95
C ASN A 95 -0.68 -1.82 5.61
N LEU A 96 -1.05 -3.08 5.47
CA LEU A 96 -0.74 -3.87 4.26
C LEU A 96 -1.38 -3.29 2.97
N PRO A 97 -2.66 -2.84 2.96
CA PRO A 97 -3.27 -2.21 1.79
C PRO A 97 -2.49 -1.02 1.25
N MET A 98 -1.95 -0.17 2.14
CA MET A 98 -1.12 0.98 1.80
C MET A 98 0.10 0.56 0.96
N LEU A 99 0.86 -0.42 1.46
CA LEU A 99 2.09 -0.85 0.81
C LEU A 99 1.81 -1.58 -0.52
N ILE A 100 0.78 -2.44 -0.56
CA ILE A 100 0.35 -3.08 -1.81
C ILE A 100 -0.01 -2.02 -2.86
N ARG A 101 -0.77 -0.96 -2.49
CA ARG A 101 -1.21 0.03 -3.48
C ARG A 101 -0.02 0.80 -4.06
N ILE A 102 0.88 1.35 -3.25
CA ILE A 102 2.00 2.13 -3.81
C ILE A 102 2.96 1.30 -4.67
N MET A 103 3.16 0.03 -4.32
CA MET A 103 3.99 -0.88 -5.12
C MET A 103 3.41 -1.18 -6.51
N ASN A 104 2.10 -0.97 -6.73
CA ASN A 104 1.47 -1.15 -8.03
C ASN A 104 1.61 0.07 -8.97
N TYR A 105 2.12 1.21 -8.48
CA TYR A 105 2.33 2.42 -9.28
C TYR A 105 3.75 3.00 -9.09
N PRO A 106 4.80 2.20 -9.30
CA PRO A 106 6.18 2.60 -9.01
C PRO A 106 6.69 3.81 -9.81
N GLU A 107 6.01 4.20 -10.88
CA GLU A 107 6.32 5.33 -11.75
C GLU A 107 5.81 6.69 -11.26
N LEU A 108 4.94 6.72 -10.24
CA LEU A 108 4.34 7.96 -9.75
C LEU A 108 5.32 8.82 -8.96
N SER A 109 5.07 10.13 -8.93
CA SER A 109 5.84 11.05 -8.11
C SER A 109 5.64 10.80 -6.60
N LEU A 110 6.56 11.33 -5.78
CA LEU A 110 6.47 11.22 -4.31
C LEU A 110 5.11 11.68 -3.75
N SER A 111 4.58 12.80 -4.25
CA SER A 111 3.27 13.32 -3.81
C SER A 111 2.11 12.43 -4.23
N GLU A 112 2.10 11.94 -5.47
CA GLU A 112 1.06 11.04 -5.97
C GLU A 112 1.09 9.69 -5.24
N LEU A 113 2.28 9.14 -4.95
CA LEU A 113 2.42 7.95 -4.13
C LEU A 113 1.90 8.16 -2.69
N ALA A 114 2.19 9.32 -2.10
CA ALA A 114 1.67 9.66 -0.77
C ALA A 114 0.14 9.72 -0.75
N GLU A 115 -0.49 10.32 -1.76
CA GLU A 115 -1.95 10.35 -1.91
C GLU A 115 -2.54 8.94 -2.06
N LYS A 116 -1.95 8.10 -2.91
CA LYS A 116 -2.37 6.70 -3.09
C LYS A 116 -2.20 5.89 -1.80
N ALA A 117 -1.12 6.11 -1.05
CA ALA A 117 -0.87 5.48 0.25
C ALA A 117 -1.97 5.82 1.26
N VAL A 118 -2.28 7.10 1.45
CA VAL A 118 -3.33 7.55 2.39
C VAL A 118 -4.69 6.98 2.01
N SER A 119 -5.07 7.09 0.73
CA SER A 119 -6.34 6.53 0.24
C SER A 119 -6.41 5.02 0.47
N ALA A 120 -5.37 4.25 0.14
CA ALA A 120 -5.35 2.80 0.39
C ALA A 120 -5.46 2.44 1.86
N ALA A 121 -4.78 3.19 2.73
CA ALA A 121 -4.80 2.92 4.15
C ALA A 121 -6.23 3.05 4.71
N GLN A 122 -6.95 4.08 4.26
CA GLN A 122 -8.34 4.35 4.63
C GLN A 122 -9.29 3.32 4.02
N ASP A 123 -9.23 3.11 2.70
CA ASP A 123 -10.11 2.18 1.97
C ASP A 123 -9.96 0.73 2.46
N GLY A 124 -8.75 0.35 2.85
CA GLY A 124 -8.43 -0.98 3.35
C GLY A 124 -8.99 -1.29 4.74
N THR A 125 -9.50 -0.29 5.45
CA THR A 125 -10.09 -0.45 6.78
C THR A 125 -11.59 -0.72 6.65
N ILE A 126 -11.97 -1.99 6.61
CA ILE A 126 -13.35 -2.43 6.36
C ILE A 126 -13.95 -3.03 7.64
N LEU A 127 -15.02 -2.42 8.16
CA LEU A 127 -15.88 -3.06 9.16
C LEU A 127 -16.77 -4.09 8.47
N SER A 128 -16.62 -5.36 8.84
CA SER A 128 -17.46 -6.45 8.34
C SER A 128 -18.29 -7.03 9.48
N ASP A 129 -19.56 -7.33 9.20
CA ASP A 129 -20.41 -8.13 10.06
C ASP A 129 -20.85 -9.41 9.32
N ASN A 130 -21.75 -10.20 9.93
CA ASN A 130 -22.24 -11.43 9.31
C ASN A 130 -23.28 -11.20 8.19
N SER A 131 -23.63 -9.94 7.91
CA SER A 131 -24.44 -9.62 6.74
C SER A 131 -23.52 -9.60 5.52
N ASN A 132 -23.64 -10.62 4.68
CA ASN A 132 -22.99 -10.60 3.37
C ASN A 132 -24.08 -10.60 2.30
N PRO A 133 -24.84 -9.49 2.17
CA PRO A 133 -26.01 -9.45 1.32
C PRO A 133 -25.67 -9.57 -0.15
N ILE A 134 -24.40 -9.38 -0.54
CA ILE A 134 -23.98 -9.33 -1.94
C ILE A 134 -22.71 -10.15 -2.20
N GLN A 135 -22.78 -11.06 -3.15
CA GLN A 135 -21.66 -11.86 -3.66
C GLN A 135 -21.25 -11.32 -5.01
N ILE A 136 -19.97 -10.98 -5.16
CA ILE A 136 -19.39 -10.50 -6.42
C ILE A 136 -18.42 -11.59 -6.90
N THR A 137 -18.61 -12.07 -8.11
CA THR A 137 -17.70 -13.01 -8.78
C THR A 137 -17.10 -12.33 -10.00
N VAL A 138 -15.77 -12.38 -10.11
CA VAL A 138 -15.06 -11.91 -11.30
C VAL A 138 -14.42 -13.11 -11.99
N GLN A 139 -14.60 -13.20 -13.31
CA GLN A 139 -14.13 -14.32 -14.12
C GLN A 139 -13.29 -13.83 -15.29
N ARG A 140 -12.16 -14.51 -15.54
CA ARG A 140 -11.37 -14.39 -16.76
C ARG A 140 -11.02 -15.78 -17.25
N ASN A 141 -11.38 -16.10 -18.50
CA ASN A 141 -11.31 -17.46 -19.04
C ASN A 141 -12.00 -18.44 -18.07
N ASP A 142 -11.34 -19.53 -17.67
CA ASP A 142 -11.91 -20.52 -16.75
C ASP A 142 -11.69 -20.20 -15.27
N ARG A 143 -10.97 -19.12 -14.93
CA ARG A 143 -10.69 -18.75 -13.55
C ARG A 143 -11.76 -17.81 -13.02
N ARG A 144 -12.40 -18.21 -11.91
CA ARG A 144 -13.39 -17.42 -11.15
C ARG A 144 -12.84 -17.09 -9.78
N ILE A 145 -12.99 -15.85 -9.34
CA ILE A 145 -12.57 -15.39 -8.02
C ILE A 145 -13.68 -14.59 -7.34
N ASN A 146 -13.61 -14.49 -6.01
CA ASN A 146 -14.45 -13.57 -5.24
C ASN A 146 -13.97 -12.14 -5.51
N GLY A 147 -14.82 -11.28 -6.08
CA GLY A 147 -14.51 -9.90 -6.43
C GLY A 147 -14.25 -8.99 -5.23
N LYS A 148 -14.56 -9.43 -4.01
CA LYS A 148 -14.18 -8.74 -2.77
C LYS A 148 -12.79 -9.16 -2.26
N SER A 149 -12.17 -10.18 -2.85
CA SER A 149 -10.84 -10.65 -2.46
C SER A 149 -9.77 -9.98 -3.31
N ILE A 150 -8.98 -9.10 -2.70
CA ILE A 150 -7.85 -8.46 -3.35
C ILE A 150 -6.86 -9.49 -3.91
N MET A 151 -6.52 -10.52 -3.12
CA MET A 151 -5.64 -11.61 -3.57
C MET A 151 -6.24 -12.39 -4.73
N GLY A 152 -7.56 -12.65 -4.69
CA GLY A 152 -8.27 -13.29 -5.80
C GLY A 152 -8.18 -12.48 -7.09
N LEU A 153 -8.43 -11.17 -7.01
CA LEU A 153 -8.34 -10.25 -8.13
C LEU A 153 -6.91 -10.17 -8.71
N MET A 154 -5.90 -10.11 -7.84
CA MET A 154 -4.49 -10.11 -8.27
C MET A 154 -4.10 -11.43 -8.96
N MET A 155 -4.49 -12.58 -8.39
CA MET A 155 -4.24 -13.90 -9.00
C MET A 155 -5.02 -14.14 -10.30
N LEU A 156 -6.14 -13.44 -10.49
CA LEU A 156 -6.85 -13.46 -11.77
C LEU A 156 -5.94 -12.93 -12.89
N ALA A 157 -4.96 -12.09 -12.57
CA ALA A 157 -3.92 -11.52 -13.43
C ALA A 157 -4.48 -10.81 -14.68
N ALA A 158 -5.66 -10.19 -14.53
CA ALA A 158 -6.39 -9.49 -15.57
C ALA A 158 -5.73 -8.13 -15.88
N ALA A 159 -4.73 -8.12 -16.77
CA ALA A 159 -4.07 -6.89 -17.20
C ALA A 159 -5.02 -5.94 -17.96
N LYS A 160 -4.64 -4.67 -18.06
CA LYS A 160 -5.32 -3.65 -18.89
C LYS A 160 -5.54 -4.20 -20.31
N GLY A 161 -6.75 -4.03 -20.83
CA GLY A 161 -7.15 -4.54 -22.14
C GLY A 161 -7.70 -5.97 -22.13
N THR A 162 -7.70 -6.67 -20.99
CA THR A 162 -8.38 -7.98 -20.88
C THR A 162 -9.88 -7.82 -20.64
N SER A 163 -10.67 -8.73 -21.22
CA SER A 163 -12.10 -8.82 -20.92
C SER A 163 -12.34 -9.72 -19.70
N ILE A 164 -13.21 -9.27 -18.81
CA ILE A 164 -13.66 -10.01 -17.62
C ILE A 164 -15.18 -10.12 -17.62
N ASN A 165 -15.69 -11.19 -17.03
CA ASN A 165 -17.11 -11.32 -16.73
C ASN A 165 -17.31 -11.04 -15.23
N VAL A 166 -18.22 -10.12 -14.90
CA VAL A 166 -18.59 -9.82 -13.52
C VAL A 166 -20.03 -10.29 -13.29
N SER A 167 -20.22 -11.11 -12.27
CA SER A 167 -21.53 -11.56 -11.82
C SER A 167 -21.75 -11.10 -10.39
N VAL A 168 -22.92 -10.53 -10.11
CA VAL A 168 -23.32 -10.09 -8.77
C VAL A 168 -24.61 -10.79 -8.39
N HIS A 169 -24.68 -11.31 -7.18
CA HIS A 169 -25.88 -11.95 -6.63
C HIS A 169 -26.14 -11.43 -5.22
N GLY A 170 -27.37 -10.99 -4.95
CA GLY A 170 -27.75 -10.48 -3.64
C GLY A 170 -28.57 -9.20 -3.70
N ASP A 171 -28.68 -8.53 -2.56
CA ASP A 171 -29.39 -7.25 -2.47
C ASP A 171 -28.71 -6.20 -3.34
N ASP A 172 -29.51 -5.37 -4.00
CA ASP A 172 -29.05 -4.28 -4.87
C ASP A 172 -28.08 -4.70 -6.00
N GLU A 173 -28.16 -5.95 -6.48
CA GLU A 173 -27.30 -6.49 -7.55
C GLU A 173 -27.19 -5.55 -8.77
N LYS A 174 -28.28 -4.89 -9.16
CA LYS A 174 -28.32 -3.96 -10.30
C LYS A 174 -27.54 -2.68 -10.03
N ALA A 175 -27.63 -2.15 -8.80
CA ALA A 175 -26.88 -0.97 -8.41
C ALA A 175 -25.38 -1.30 -8.33
N ALA A 176 -25.03 -2.45 -7.75
CA ALA A 176 -23.65 -2.91 -7.68
C ALA A 176 -23.03 -3.16 -9.06
N ILE A 177 -23.74 -3.82 -9.98
CA ILE A 177 -23.25 -4.01 -11.37
C ILE A 177 -23.02 -2.65 -12.04
N ARG A 178 -23.95 -1.70 -11.91
CA ARG A 178 -23.78 -0.35 -12.49
C ARG A 178 -22.57 0.36 -11.91
N ALA A 179 -22.38 0.30 -10.59
CA ALA A 179 -21.23 0.91 -9.93
C ALA A 179 -19.91 0.30 -10.42
N ILE A 180 -19.83 -1.03 -10.55
CA ILE A 180 -18.63 -1.71 -11.07
C ILE A 180 -18.39 -1.35 -12.54
N GLN A 181 -19.43 -1.34 -13.38
CA GLN A 181 -19.32 -0.92 -14.77
C GLN A 181 -18.83 0.52 -14.90
N GLN A 182 -19.35 1.43 -14.07
CA GLN A 182 -18.95 2.82 -14.07
C GLN A 182 -17.51 2.98 -13.58
N LEU A 183 -17.11 2.29 -12.51
CA LEU A 183 -15.72 2.28 -12.04
C LEU A 183 -14.74 1.84 -13.13
N ILE A 184 -15.03 0.73 -13.83
CA ILE A 184 -14.20 0.24 -14.92
C ILE A 184 -14.20 1.22 -16.10
N SER A 185 -15.36 1.79 -16.44
CA SER A 185 -15.49 2.76 -17.55
C SER A 185 -14.74 4.07 -17.26
N ASN A 186 -14.72 4.47 -15.99
CA ASN A 186 -13.97 5.61 -15.48
C ASN A 186 -12.50 5.29 -15.21
N ARG A 187 -12.03 4.09 -15.57
CA ARG A 187 -10.63 3.66 -15.40
C ARG A 187 -10.15 3.77 -13.94
N PHE A 188 -11.00 3.40 -12.99
CA PHE A 188 -10.68 3.48 -11.55
C PHE A 188 -10.29 4.89 -11.08
N ASP A 189 -10.75 5.92 -11.78
CA ASP A 189 -10.43 7.33 -11.56
C ASP A 189 -8.92 7.64 -11.71
N GLU A 190 -8.22 6.90 -12.56
CA GLU A 190 -6.80 7.07 -12.88
C GLU A 190 -6.57 7.94 -14.12
N ALA A 191 -5.52 8.76 -14.10
CA ALA A 191 -5.00 9.44 -15.28
C ALA A 191 -4.27 8.44 -16.21
N GLU A 192 -4.27 8.70 -17.52
CA GLU A 192 -4.00 7.73 -18.61
C GLU A 192 -2.79 6.78 -18.51
#